data_AF-A0A1F8TN72-F1
#
_entry.id   AF-A0A1F8TN72-F1
#
_cell.length_a   1.000
_cell.length_b   1.000
_cell.length_c   1.000
_cell.angle_alpha   90.00
_cell.angle_beta   90.00
_cell.angle_gamma   90.00
#
_symmetry.space_group_name_H-M   'P 1'
#
loop_
_entity.id
_entity.type
_entity.pdbx_description
1 polymer ?
#
loop_
_entity_poly.entity_id
_entity_poly.type
_entity_poly.pdbx_seq_one_letter_code
_entity_poly.pdbx_strand_id
1 'polypeptide(L)'
;PKVLIANSNLVPHWATWEHFDELAKKGLIMYGQMTAGSWIYIGTQGILQGTYETFGALAKLKGWGSLKGKFVLTAGLGGMGGAQPLSITMNEGVGLIVEVDPERAERRRALGYVDMVVEELEEAMTLVEEAVKNQTPKSIGLIGNAADVYAELAGRGVIPDVVTDQTSAHEALMYVPSGLSVVAADELRKSDPEKYKKMAMDSMAKHVEAMLDFQRAGAEVFDYGNNIRQQAYNHGVMDAFEFPGFVPAYIRPLFCEGKGPFRWVALSGDPEDIYTTDRAIMELFPEDAHLHRWLKLAREKVPFQGLPARICWLGYGE
;
A
#
# COMPACT_ATOMS: atom_id res chain seq x y z
N PRO A 1 23.88 14.82 -16.14
CA PRO A 1 22.51 14.33 -16.44
C PRO A 1 22.19 14.52 -17.94
N LYS A 2 21.62 13.51 -18.63
CA LYS A 2 21.17 13.65 -20.04
C LYS A 2 19.78 14.27 -20.17
N VAL A 3 18.91 14.02 -19.18
CA VAL A 3 17.58 14.63 -19.03
C VAL A 3 17.49 15.22 -17.62
N LEU A 4 16.87 16.40 -17.51
CA LEU A 4 16.52 17.05 -16.25
C LEU A 4 14.99 17.23 -16.23
N ILE A 5 14.35 16.83 -15.13
CA ILE A 5 12.89 16.79 -15.03
C ILE A 5 12.47 17.58 -13.77
N ALA A 6 11.46 18.44 -13.93
CA ALA A 6 10.81 19.16 -12.82
C ALA A 6 9.29 19.11 -13.03
N ASN A 7 8.62 18.16 -12.36
CA ASN A 7 7.18 17.95 -12.49
C ASN A 7 6.43 18.48 -11.27
N SER A 8 5.24 19.05 -11.50
CA SER A 8 4.27 19.41 -10.45
C SER A 8 4.73 20.45 -9.41
N ASN A 9 5.82 21.18 -9.67
CA ASN A 9 6.29 22.23 -8.78
C ASN A 9 5.36 23.46 -8.86
N LEU A 10 4.87 23.92 -7.71
CA LEU A 10 4.07 25.12 -7.55
C LEU A 10 4.66 25.98 -6.44
N VAL A 11 4.56 27.31 -6.57
CA VAL A 11 4.95 28.23 -5.49
C VAL A 11 4.11 27.91 -4.24
N PRO A 12 4.68 27.85 -3.02
CA PRO A 12 4.01 27.22 -1.87
C PRO A 12 2.59 27.69 -1.55
N HIS A 13 2.31 28.99 -1.71
CA HIS A 13 0.95 29.53 -1.51
C HIS A 13 -0.09 28.94 -2.47
N TRP A 14 0.33 28.53 -3.67
CA TRP A 14 -0.50 27.94 -4.72
C TRP A 14 -0.36 26.41 -4.82
N ALA A 15 0.39 25.78 -3.91
CA ALA A 15 0.61 24.34 -3.91
C ALA A 15 -0.61 23.58 -3.32
N THR A 16 -1.77 23.78 -3.94
CA THR A 16 -3.04 23.15 -3.57
C THR A 16 -3.64 22.39 -4.76
N TRP A 17 -4.51 21.42 -4.48
CA TRP A 17 -5.19 20.66 -5.52
C TRP A 17 -6.14 21.52 -6.36
N GLU A 18 -6.78 22.52 -5.76
CA GLU A 18 -7.67 23.44 -6.48
C GLU A 18 -6.92 24.19 -7.58
N HIS A 19 -5.73 24.70 -7.27
CA HIS A 19 -4.93 25.41 -8.27
C HIS A 19 -4.28 24.44 -9.27
N PHE A 20 -3.87 23.25 -8.82
CA PHE A 20 -3.39 22.19 -9.70
C PHE A 20 -4.45 21.83 -10.75
N ASP A 21 -5.71 21.63 -10.34
CA ASP A 21 -6.83 21.28 -11.23
C ASP A 21 -7.16 22.41 -12.22
N GLU A 22 -7.06 23.66 -11.78
CA GLU A 22 -7.22 24.83 -12.65
C GLU A 22 -6.20 24.82 -13.78
N LEU A 23 -4.93 24.56 -13.47
CA LEU A 23 -3.85 24.46 -14.45
C LEU A 23 -3.99 23.22 -15.34
N ALA A 24 -4.45 22.09 -14.79
CA ALA A 24 -4.64 20.85 -15.52
C ALA A 24 -5.72 21.00 -16.60
N LYS A 25 -6.83 21.68 -16.27
CA LYS A 25 -7.91 22.01 -17.23
C LYS A 25 -7.42 22.90 -18.38
N LYS A 26 -6.37 23.71 -18.15
CA LYS A 26 -5.72 24.55 -19.17
C LYS A 26 -4.60 23.81 -19.92
N GLY A 27 -4.30 22.56 -19.58
CA GLY A 27 -3.20 21.79 -20.16
C GLY A 27 -1.80 22.28 -19.76
N LEU A 28 -1.68 22.96 -18.63
CA LEU A 28 -0.43 23.62 -18.19
C LEU A 28 0.36 22.86 -17.13
N ILE A 29 -0.19 21.76 -16.61
CA ILE A 29 0.45 20.96 -15.56
C ILE A 29 0.18 19.47 -15.75
N MET A 30 1.05 18.65 -15.17
CA MET A 30 0.92 17.20 -15.09
C MET A 30 1.27 16.74 -13.68
N TYR A 31 0.60 15.70 -13.19
CA TYR A 31 0.93 15.07 -11.91
C TYR A 31 2.03 14.03 -12.13
N GLY A 32 3.24 14.33 -11.62
CA GLY A 32 4.40 13.46 -11.81
C GLY A 32 4.44 12.25 -10.89
N GLN A 33 3.67 12.27 -9.78
CA GLN A 33 3.86 11.36 -8.66
C GLN A 33 5.35 11.32 -8.27
N MET A 34 5.91 10.16 -7.94
CA MET A 34 7.34 9.96 -7.73
C MET A 34 7.96 9.36 -9.01
N THR A 35 7.58 8.13 -9.36
CA THR A 35 8.28 7.36 -10.41
C THR A 35 7.58 7.39 -11.77
N ALA A 36 6.35 7.92 -11.84
CA ALA A 36 5.58 8.00 -13.08
C ALA A 36 6.18 9.05 -14.02
N GLY A 37 6.29 10.29 -13.56
CA GLY A 37 6.86 11.40 -14.33
C GLY A 37 8.38 11.38 -14.47
N SER A 38 9.06 10.48 -13.74
CA SER A 38 10.52 10.29 -13.79
C SER A 38 10.96 8.99 -14.47
N TRP A 39 10.01 8.25 -15.06
CA TRP A 39 10.23 7.08 -15.92
C TRP A 39 11.03 5.93 -15.27
N ILE A 40 10.73 5.60 -14.01
CA ILE A 40 11.36 4.47 -13.29
C ILE A 40 10.37 3.61 -12.48
N TYR A 41 9.12 3.60 -12.92
CA TYR A 41 8.10 2.71 -12.39
C TYR A 41 8.29 1.29 -12.92
N ILE A 42 8.36 0.31 -12.02
CA ILE A 42 8.63 -1.10 -12.34
C ILE A 42 7.46 -2.02 -11.94
N GLY A 43 6.24 -1.48 -12.03
CA GLY A 43 5.04 -2.16 -11.54
C GLY A 43 4.95 -2.16 -10.02
N THR A 44 4.13 -3.07 -9.51
CA THR A 44 3.83 -3.25 -8.09
C THR A 44 5.09 -3.57 -7.27
N GLN A 45 6.08 -4.22 -7.89
CA GLN A 45 7.35 -4.55 -7.26
C GLN A 45 8.09 -3.31 -6.72
N GLY A 46 7.89 -2.12 -7.30
CA GLY A 46 8.62 -0.92 -6.92
C GLY A 46 8.46 -0.46 -5.46
N ILE A 47 7.37 -0.86 -4.78
CA ILE A 47 7.15 -0.61 -3.35
C ILE A 47 7.19 -1.89 -2.52
N LEU A 48 7.15 -3.05 -3.15
CA LEU A 48 6.98 -4.35 -2.49
C LEU A 48 7.98 -4.57 -1.35
N GLN A 49 9.27 -4.30 -1.58
CA GLN A 49 10.23 -4.46 -0.50
C GLN A 49 10.00 -3.47 0.64
N GLY A 50 9.67 -2.22 0.37
CA GLY A 50 9.38 -1.25 1.44
C GLY A 50 8.21 -1.69 2.32
N THR A 51 7.18 -2.27 1.71
CA THR A 51 6.02 -2.82 2.43
C THR A 51 6.38 -4.09 3.19
N TYR A 52 7.17 -4.97 2.59
CA TYR A 52 7.74 -6.14 3.25
C TYR A 52 8.61 -5.77 4.47
N GLU A 53 9.51 -4.79 4.35
CA GLU A 53 10.35 -4.29 5.45
C GLU A 53 9.52 -3.63 6.54
N THR A 54 8.45 -2.90 6.18
CA THR A 54 7.55 -2.28 7.15
C THR A 54 6.92 -3.34 8.05
N PHE A 55 6.34 -4.39 7.45
CA PHE A 55 5.73 -5.48 8.22
C PHE A 55 6.76 -6.32 8.99
N GLY A 56 7.94 -6.56 8.41
CA GLY A 56 9.02 -7.28 9.08
C GLY A 56 9.57 -6.52 10.29
N ALA A 57 9.80 -5.21 10.14
CA ALA A 57 10.23 -4.33 11.23
C ALA A 57 9.18 -4.25 12.34
N LEU A 58 7.89 -4.13 11.98
CA LEU A 58 6.78 -4.19 12.93
C LEU A 58 6.81 -5.51 13.72
N ALA A 59 6.84 -6.65 13.04
CA ALA A 59 6.85 -7.96 13.70
C ALA A 59 8.04 -8.12 14.66
N LYS A 60 9.21 -7.59 14.29
CA LYS A 60 10.40 -7.56 15.15
C LYS A 60 10.21 -6.68 16.39
N LEU A 61 9.68 -5.46 16.22
CA LEU A 61 9.44 -4.53 17.33
C LEU A 61 8.41 -5.07 18.33
N LYS A 62 7.39 -5.79 17.84
CA LYS A 62 6.40 -6.45 18.69
C LYS A 62 6.88 -7.76 19.33
N GLY A 63 8.09 -8.21 18.98
CA GLY A 63 8.67 -9.46 19.49
C GLY A 63 8.05 -10.73 18.91
N TRP A 64 7.34 -10.65 17.79
CA TRP A 64 6.66 -11.79 17.15
C TRP A 64 7.61 -12.63 16.28
N GLY A 65 8.70 -12.03 15.82
CA GLY A 65 9.65 -12.65 14.88
C GLY A 65 9.16 -12.61 13.42
N SER A 66 7.89 -12.92 13.18
CA SER A 66 7.20 -12.72 11.90
C SER A 66 5.71 -12.44 12.12
N LEU A 67 4.93 -12.32 11.04
CA LEU A 67 3.46 -12.21 11.10
C LEU A 67 2.79 -13.59 11.14
N LYS A 68 3.51 -14.69 11.39
CA LYS A 68 2.91 -16.02 11.46
C LYS A 68 1.77 -16.09 12.48
N GLY A 69 0.58 -16.48 12.03
CA GLY A 69 -0.62 -16.52 12.86
C GLY A 69 -1.15 -15.13 13.26
N LYS A 70 -0.80 -14.08 12.49
CA LYS A 70 -1.27 -12.72 12.67
C LYS A 70 -2.21 -12.28 11.57
N PHE A 71 -3.25 -11.56 11.96
CA PHE A 71 -4.23 -10.98 11.07
C PHE A 71 -3.91 -9.50 10.79
N VAL A 72 -3.71 -9.18 9.51
CA VAL A 72 -3.51 -7.82 9.00
C VAL A 72 -4.74 -7.38 8.22
N LEU A 73 -5.36 -6.27 8.63
CA LEU A 73 -6.41 -5.58 7.87
C LEU A 73 -5.80 -4.40 7.12
N THR A 74 -6.05 -4.31 5.81
CA THR A 74 -5.71 -3.14 5.01
C THR A 74 -6.71 -2.90 3.88
N ALA A 75 -6.54 -1.81 3.13
CA ALA A 75 -7.36 -1.47 1.97
C ALA A 75 -6.53 -0.89 0.81
N GLY A 76 -7.11 -0.98 -0.39
CA GLY A 76 -6.54 -0.49 -1.64
C GLY A 76 -5.65 -1.52 -2.35
N LEU A 77 -6.12 -2.03 -3.49
CA LEU A 77 -5.40 -2.90 -4.42
C LEU A 77 -5.04 -2.13 -5.70
N GLY A 78 -4.54 -0.90 -5.53
CA GLY A 78 -4.03 -0.06 -6.61
C GLY A 78 -2.67 -0.53 -7.17
N GLY A 79 -1.98 0.33 -7.91
CA GLY A 79 -0.63 0.04 -8.42
C GLY A 79 0.38 -0.24 -7.31
N MET A 80 0.35 0.59 -6.26
CA MET A 80 1.21 0.46 -5.08
C MET A 80 0.53 -0.39 -3.99
N GLY A 81 -0.75 -0.14 -3.71
CA GLY A 81 -1.60 -0.90 -2.78
C GLY A 81 -1.63 -2.40 -3.03
N GLY A 82 -1.51 -2.82 -4.29
CA GLY A 82 -1.45 -4.22 -4.67
C GLY A 82 -0.22 -4.98 -4.16
N ALA A 83 0.78 -4.30 -3.59
CA ALA A 83 1.95 -4.94 -2.98
C ALA A 83 1.72 -5.41 -1.54
N GLN A 84 0.72 -4.86 -0.85
CA GLN A 84 0.41 -5.19 0.55
C GLN A 84 0.13 -6.69 0.78
N PRO A 85 -0.71 -7.37 -0.01
CA PRO A 85 -1.05 -8.76 0.26
C PRO A 85 0.17 -9.69 0.16
N LEU A 86 1.00 -9.52 -0.87
CA LEU A 86 2.23 -10.28 -1.02
C LEU A 86 3.25 -9.96 0.08
N SER A 87 3.33 -8.70 0.52
CA SER A 87 4.22 -8.31 1.63
C SER A 87 3.82 -8.95 2.96
N ILE A 88 2.51 -9.06 3.21
CA ILE A 88 1.95 -9.73 4.39
C ILE A 88 2.30 -11.23 4.34
N THR A 89 2.04 -11.91 3.22
CA THR A 89 2.29 -13.35 3.12
C THR A 89 3.78 -13.71 3.05
N MET A 90 4.65 -12.84 2.53
CA MET A 90 6.12 -12.99 2.62
C MET A 90 6.65 -12.83 4.06
N ASN A 91 5.90 -12.16 4.92
CA ASN A 91 6.11 -12.11 6.37
C ASN A 91 5.30 -13.18 7.12
N GLU A 92 4.76 -14.17 6.41
CA GLU A 92 3.99 -15.31 6.95
C GLU A 92 2.61 -14.96 7.54
N GLY A 93 2.11 -13.76 7.30
CA GLY A 93 0.83 -13.27 7.83
C GLY A 93 -0.39 -13.65 7.00
N VAL A 94 -1.55 -13.40 7.60
CA VAL A 94 -2.86 -13.46 6.95
C VAL A 94 -3.37 -12.04 6.70
N GLY A 95 -3.69 -11.71 5.46
CA GLY A 95 -4.15 -10.38 5.08
C GLY A 95 -5.59 -10.37 4.59
N LEU A 96 -6.42 -9.47 5.11
CA LEU A 96 -7.68 -9.05 4.48
C LEU A 96 -7.47 -7.68 3.85
N ILE A 97 -7.67 -7.59 2.53
CA ILE A 97 -7.44 -6.36 1.76
C ILE A 97 -8.73 -5.93 1.10
N VAL A 98 -9.32 -4.85 1.62
CA VAL A 98 -10.57 -4.30 1.10
C VAL A 98 -10.30 -3.48 -0.17
N GLU A 99 -11.01 -3.78 -1.26
CA GLU A 99 -10.94 -3.05 -2.52
C GLU A 99 -12.35 -2.84 -3.07
N VAL A 100 -12.68 -1.62 -3.45
CA VAL A 100 -14.02 -1.26 -3.92
C VAL A 100 -14.24 -1.61 -5.39
N ASP A 101 -13.15 -1.71 -6.15
CA ASP A 101 -13.16 -1.99 -7.59
C ASP A 101 -12.79 -3.47 -7.86
N PRO A 102 -13.77 -4.32 -8.26
CA PRO A 102 -13.54 -5.73 -8.55
C PRO A 102 -12.46 -5.96 -9.62
N GLU A 103 -12.38 -5.08 -10.62
CA GLU A 103 -11.38 -5.21 -11.69
C GLU A 103 -9.97 -5.05 -11.14
N ARG A 104 -9.77 -4.13 -10.18
CA ARG A 104 -8.47 -3.94 -9.53
C ARG A 104 -8.07 -5.14 -8.70
N ALA A 105 -8.98 -5.67 -7.89
CA ALA A 105 -8.73 -6.83 -7.05
C ALA A 105 -8.39 -8.05 -7.91
N GLU A 106 -9.22 -8.33 -8.92
CA GLU A 106 -9.04 -9.46 -9.83
C GLU A 106 -7.75 -9.35 -10.63
N ARG A 107 -7.37 -8.15 -11.07
CA ARG A 107 -6.07 -7.92 -11.72
C ARG A 107 -4.89 -8.30 -10.82
N ARG A 108 -4.98 -8.06 -9.50
CA ARG A 108 -3.87 -8.41 -8.57
C ARG A 108 -3.84 -9.91 -8.32
N ARG A 109 -5.01 -10.54 -8.26
CA ARG A 109 -5.14 -12.01 -8.19
C ARG A 109 -4.53 -12.68 -9.41
N ALA A 110 -4.90 -12.23 -10.62
CA ALA A 110 -4.38 -12.74 -11.88
C ALA A 110 -2.85 -12.54 -12.02
N LEU A 111 -2.32 -11.46 -11.46
CA LEU A 111 -0.87 -11.21 -11.40
C LEU A 111 -0.16 -11.96 -10.25
N GLY A 112 -0.85 -12.74 -9.42
CA GLY A 112 -0.23 -13.50 -8.33
C GLY A 112 0.16 -12.67 -7.09
N TYR A 113 -0.36 -11.44 -6.95
CA TYR A 113 -0.13 -10.61 -5.77
C TYR A 113 -1.18 -10.84 -4.66
N VAL A 114 -2.33 -11.42 -5.00
CA VAL A 114 -3.44 -11.77 -4.08
C VAL A 114 -3.81 -13.24 -4.32
N ASP A 115 -4.06 -14.02 -3.27
CA ASP A 115 -4.36 -15.45 -3.43
C ASP A 115 -5.79 -15.70 -3.88
N MET A 116 -6.74 -14.92 -3.35
CA MET A 116 -8.16 -15.05 -3.68
C MET A 116 -8.93 -13.75 -3.47
N VAL A 117 -10.08 -13.64 -4.13
CA VAL A 117 -10.99 -12.50 -4.03
C VAL A 117 -12.39 -13.04 -3.71
N VAL A 118 -13.06 -12.41 -2.75
CA VAL A 118 -14.43 -12.73 -2.33
C VAL A 118 -15.25 -11.44 -2.24
N GLU A 119 -16.57 -11.56 -2.24
CA GLU A 119 -17.49 -10.41 -2.24
C GLU A 119 -18.23 -10.24 -0.90
N GLU A 120 -18.25 -11.28 -0.06
CA GLU A 120 -18.99 -11.29 1.20
C GLU A 120 -18.05 -11.24 2.40
N LEU A 121 -18.34 -10.34 3.35
CA LEU A 121 -17.52 -10.16 4.56
C LEU A 121 -17.47 -11.43 5.43
N GLU A 122 -18.59 -12.15 5.55
CA GLU A 122 -18.64 -13.39 6.36
C GLU A 122 -17.74 -14.50 5.78
N GLU A 123 -17.74 -14.65 4.46
CA GLU A 123 -16.85 -15.59 3.77
C GLU A 123 -15.40 -15.17 3.98
N ALA A 124 -15.09 -13.88 3.80
CA ALA A 124 -13.75 -13.35 4.00
C ALA A 124 -13.24 -13.61 5.42
N MET A 125 -14.07 -13.36 6.43
CA MET A 125 -13.70 -13.56 7.84
C MET A 125 -13.53 -15.04 8.20
N THR A 126 -14.39 -15.92 7.66
CA THR A 126 -14.22 -17.37 7.83
C THR A 126 -12.84 -17.82 7.33
N LEU A 127 -12.44 -17.36 6.15
CA LEU A 127 -11.14 -17.68 5.55
C LEU A 127 -9.97 -17.10 6.35
N VAL A 128 -10.11 -15.87 6.85
CA VAL A 128 -9.10 -15.23 7.71
C VAL A 128 -8.90 -16.05 8.98
N GLU A 129 -9.98 -16.38 9.69
CA GLU A 129 -9.92 -17.12 10.96
C GLU A 129 -9.30 -18.52 10.77
N GLU A 130 -9.69 -19.24 9.72
CA GLU A 130 -9.11 -20.54 9.39
C GLU A 130 -7.61 -20.44 9.07
N ALA A 131 -7.20 -19.45 8.26
CA ALA A 131 -5.80 -19.26 7.91
C ALA A 131 -4.95 -18.85 9.13
N VAL A 132 -5.47 -17.97 9.99
CA VAL A 132 -4.82 -17.55 11.24
C VAL A 132 -4.64 -18.74 12.18
N LYS A 133 -5.71 -19.52 12.40
CA LYS A 133 -5.70 -20.72 13.24
C LYS A 133 -4.70 -21.76 12.76
N ASN A 134 -4.62 -21.97 11.45
CA ASN A 134 -3.70 -22.92 10.83
C ASN A 134 -2.28 -22.34 10.64
N GLN A 135 -2.08 -21.05 10.94
CA GLN A 135 -0.83 -20.32 10.69
C GLN A 135 -0.34 -20.42 9.23
N THR A 136 -1.29 -20.45 8.30
CA THR A 136 -1.02 -20.55 6.87
C THR A 136 -1.04 -19.14 6.27
N PRO A 137 0.07 -18.64 5.70
CA PRO A 137 0.09 -17.32 5.08
C PRO A 137 -0.92 -17.26 3.93
N LYS A 138 -1.82 -16.29 3.98
CA LYS A 138 -2.92 -16.17 3.00
C LYS A 138 -3.36 -14.73 2.86
N SER A 139 -3.55 -14.29 1.63
CA SER A 139 -4.15 -12.99 1.30
C SER A 139 -5.54 -13.15 0.69
N ILE A 140 -6.51 -12.47 1.29
CA ILE A 140 -7.90 -12.43 0.85
C ILE A 140 -8.21 -10.99 0.43
N GLY A 141 -8.51 -10.78 -0.84
CA GLY A 141 -9.14 -9.56 -1.32
C GLY A 141 -10.64 -9.60 -1.04
N LEU A 142 -11.18 -8.55 -0.43
CA LEU A 142 -12.63 -8.41 -0.23
C LEU A 142 -13.14 -7.25 -1.07
N ILE A 143 -14.13 -7.53 -1.92
CA ILE A 143 -14.85 -6.49 -2.65
C ILE A 143 -15.73 -5.72 -1.68
N GLY A 144 -15.43 -4.45 -1.45
CA GLY A 144 -16.17 -3.62 -0.51
C GLY A 144 -15.57 -2.23 -0.34
N ASN A 145 -16.30 -1.34 0.33
CA ASN A 145 -15.78 -0.03 0.69
C ASN A 145 -15.07 -0.10 2.05
N ALA A 146 -13.82 0.35 2.12
CA ALA A 146 -13.03 0.31 3.36
C ALA A 146 -13.68 1.07 4.52
N ALA A 147 -14.32 2.22 4.24
CA ALA A 147 -15.03 3.00 5.27
C ALA A 147 -16.20 2.22 5.90
N ASP A 148 -16.77 1.26 5.17
CA ASP A 148 -17.88 0.43 5.66
C ASP A 148 -17.36 -0.83 6.34
N VAL A 149 -16.44 -1.56 5.69
CA VAL A 149 -15.89 -2.80 6.22
C VAL A 149 -15.15 -2.58 7.55
N TYR A 150 -14.36 -1.51 7.66
CA TYR A 150 -13.60 -1.25 8.88
C TYR A 150 -14.52 -0.93 10.05
N ALA A 151 -15.51 -0.07 9.82
CA ALA A 151 -16.50 0.29 10.82
C ALA A 151 -17.33 -0.94 11.25
N GLU A 152 -17.70 -1.80 10.30
CA GLU A 152 -18.43 -3.05 10.58
C GLU A 152 -17.60 -4.01 11.44
N LEU A 153 -16.33 -4.24 11.09
CA LEU A 153 -15.44 -5.10 11.86
C LEU A 153 -15.17 -4.55 13.28
N ALA A 154 -14.95 -3.24 13.41
CA ALA A 154 -14.80 -2.58 14.70
C ALA A 154 -16.07 -2.72 15.55
N GLY A 155 -17.25 -2.49 14.96
CA GLY A 155 -18.54 -2.62 15.64
C GLY A 155 -18.86 -4.06 16.09
N ARG A 156 -18.35 -5.06 15.37
CA ARG A 156 -18.46 -6.49 15.74
C ARG A 156 -17.42 -6.93 16.78
N GLY A 157 -16.46 -6.08 17.13
CA GLY A 157 -15.37 -6.42 18.03
C GLY A 157 -14.36 -7.40 17.44
N VAL A 158 -14.27 -7.50 16.11
CA VAL A 158 -13.22 -8.27 15.42
C VAL A 158 -11.96 -7.42 15.40
N ILE A 159 -10.95 -7.78 16.20
CA ILE A 159 -9.73 -6.96 16.36
C ILE A 159 -8.57 -7.59 15.58
N PRO A 160 -8.11 -6.97 14.47
CA PRO A 160 -6.89 -7.41 13.78
C PRO A 160 -5.64 -7.21 14.66
N ASP A 161 -4.58 -7.98 14.41
CA ASP A 161 -3.28 -7.72 15.06
C ASP A 161 -2.63 -6.44 14.50
N VAL A 162 -2.84 -6.17 13.21
CA VAL A 162 -2.27 -5.00 12.51
C VAL A 162 -3.34 -4.36 11.61
N VAL A 163 -3.42 -3.02 11.62
CA VAL A 163 -4.31 -2.25 10.74
C VAL A 163 -3.53 -1.13 10.05
N THR A 164 -3.74 -0.97 8.75
CA THR A 164 -3.16 0.11 7.94
C THR A 164 -4.07 0.42 6.75
N ASP A 165 -3.76 1.44 5.96
CA ASP A 165 -4.49 1.76 4.73
C ASP A 165 -3.55 2.20 3.60
N GLN A 166 -3.90 1.84 2.36
CA GLN A 166 -3.23 2.32 1.15
C GLN A 166 -4.22 2.66 0.03
N THR A 167 -5.45 3.05 0.37
CA THR A 167 -6.36 3.73 -0.56
C THR A 167 -5.72 5.01 -1.11
N SER A 168 -6.29 5.57 -2.18
CA SER A 168 -5.79 6.83 -2.77
C SER A 168 -6.30 8.08 -2.05
N ALA A 169 -6.21 8.11 -0.70
CA ALA A 169 -6.69 9.20 0.14
C ALA A 169 -5.95 10.55 -0.05
N HIS A 170 -4.81 10.56 -0.74
CA HIS A 170 -4.02 11.77 -0.98
C HIS A 170 -4.75 12.80 -1.86
N GLU A 171 -5.77 12.36 -2.61
CA GLU A 171 -6.67 13.19 -3.39
C GLU A 171 -8.11 12.73 -3.16
N ALA A 172 -8.97 13.62 -2.66
CA ALA A 172 -10.35 13.29 -2.30
C ALA A 172 -11.17 12.79 -3.50
N LEU A 173 -10.87 13.29 -4.71
CA LEU A 173 -11.50 12.79 -5.95
C LEU A 173 -11.11 11.36 -6.32
N MET A 174 -10.09 10.77 -5.69
CA MET A 174 -9.64 9.40 -5.95
C MET A 174 -10.14 8.37 -4.92
N TYR A 175 -10.70 8.80 -3.78
CA TYR A 175 -11.28 7.91 -2.78
C TYR A 175 -12.76 7.70 -3.07
N VAL A 176 -13.19 6.45 -3.33
CA VAL A 176 -14.60 6.14 -3.61
C VAL A 176 -15.44 6.30 -2.34
N PRO A 177 -16.44 7.20 -2.32
CA PRO A 177 -17.28 7.39 -1.14
C PRO A 177 -18.11 6.14 -0.80
N SER A 178 -18.37 5.94 0.49
CA SER A 178 -19.32 4.95 0.98
C SER A 178 -20.72 5.15 0.35
N GLY A 179 -21.42 4.05 0.11
CA GLY A 179 -22.76 4.05 -0.49
C GLY A 179 -22.80 4.23 -2.01
N LEU A 180 -21.66 4.36 -2.68
CA LEU A 180 -21.58 4.44 -4.15
C LEU A 180 -20.89 3.21 -4.74
N SER A 181 -21.42 2.72 -5.86
CA SER A 181 -20.67 1.82 -6.75
C SER A 181 -19.58 2.60 -7.49
N VAL A 182 -18.58 1.90 -8.04
CA VAL A 182 -17.52 2.53 -8.85
C VAL A 182 -18.10 3.34 -10.02
N VAL A 183 -19.13 2.80 -10.69
CA VAL A 183 -19.80 3.48 -11.81
C VAL A 183 -20.51 4.76 -11.35
N ALA A 184 -21.30 4.68 -10.27
CA ALA A 184 -22.00 5.85 -9.73
C ALA A 184 -21.01 6.90 -9.19
N ALA A 185 -19.90 6.46 -8.60
CA ALA A 185 -18.82 7.32 -8.16
C ALA A 185 -18.18 8.07 -9.35
N ASP A 186 -17.92 7.39 -10.47
CA ASP A 186 -17.37 8.01 -11.68
C ASP A 186 -18.32 9.04 -12.31
N GLU A 187 -19.62 8.77 -12.31
CA GLU A 187 -20.65 9.71 -12.77
C GLU A 187 -20.73 10.95 -11.86
N LEU A 188 -20.74 10.74 -10.54
CA LEU A 188 -20.77 11.82 -9.57
C LEU A 188 -19.51 12.70 -9.65
N ARG A 189 -18.33 12.08 -9.79
CA ARG A 189 -17.05 12.81 -9.91
C ARG A 189 -17.04 13.79 -11.08
N LYS A 190 -17.72 13.45 -12.18
CA LYS A 190 -17.82 14.30 -13.38
C LYS A 190 -18.91 15.36 -13.25
N SER A 191 -20.06 14.99 -12.69
CA SER A 191 -21.25 15.85 -12.64
C SER A 191 -21.24 16.85 -11.49
N ASP A 192 -20.74 16.45 -10.32
CA ASP A 192 -20.68 17.27 -9.10
C ASP A 192 -19.44 16.90 -8.26
N PRO A 193 -18.24 17.38 -8.66
CA PRO A 193 -16.98 17.05 -8.00
C PRO A 193 -16.92 17.55 -6.55
N GLU A 194 -17.61 18.64 -6.21
CA GLU A 194 -17.62 19.18 -4.84
C GLU A 194 -18.44 18.30 -3.91
N LYS A 195 -19.60 17.82 -4.37
CA LYS A 195 -20.36 16.80 -3.63
C LYS A 195 -19.57 15.50 -3.48
N TYR A 196 -18.88 15.06 -4.55
CA TYR A 196 -18.00 13.89 -4.49
C TYR A 196 -16.94 14.05 -3.40
N LYS A 197 -16.19 15.16 -3.41
CA LYS A 197 -15.15 15.45 -2.43
C LYS A 197 -15.71 15.41 -1.02
N LYS A 198 -16.84 16.07 -0.77
CA LYS A 198 -17.48 16.06 0.55
C LYS A 198 -17.78 14.62 1.03
N MET A 199 -18.41 13.82 0.18
CA MET A 199 -18.75 12.43 0.53
C MET A 199 -17.49 11.56 0.73
N ALA A 200 -16.43 11.79 -0.04
CA ALA A 200 -15.15 11.11 0.12
C ALA A 200 -14.49 11.49 1.46
N MET A 201 -14.52 12.77 1.84
CA MET A 201 -14.02 13.24 3.15
C MET A 201 -14.82 12.67 4.32
N ASP A 202 -16.16 12.64 4.22
CA ASP A 202 -17.03 11.96 5.20
C ASP A 202 -16.64 10.48 5.36
N SER A 203 -16.34 9.80 4.26
CA SER A 203 -15.95 8.39 4.25
C SER A 203 -14.54 8.15 4.82
N MET A 204 -13.58 9.02 4.51
CA MET A 204 -12.22 8.94 5.07
C MET A 204 -12.22 9.22 6.58
N ALA A 205 -13.06 10.14 7.07
CA ALA A 205 -13.23 10.37 8.49
C ALA A 205 -13.75 9.11 9.21
N LYS A 206 -14.85 8.51 8.71
CA LYS A 206 -15.40 7.24 9.24
C LYS A 206 -14.37 6.10 9.22
N HIS A 207 -13.58 6.01 8.15
CA HIS A 207 -12.52 5.01 8.04
C HIS A 207 -11.44 5.21 9.13
N VAL A 208 -10.97 6.43 9.34
CA VAL A 208 -9.96 6.74 10.35
C VAL A 208 -10.49 6.57 11.77
N GLU A 209 -11.76 6.91 12.04
CA GLU A 209 -12.40 6.63 13.32
C GLU A 209 -12.38 5.12 13.64
N ALA A 210 -12.68 4.26 12.66
CA ALA A 210 -12.57 2.81 12.84
C ALA A 210 -11.12 2.35 13.08
N MET A 211 -10.14 2.96 12.41
CA MET A 211 -8.72 2.69 12.67
C MET A 211 -8.31 3.06 14.11
N LEU A 212 -8.82 4.19 14.62
CA LEU A 212 -8.60 4.60 16.02
C LEU A 212 -9.27 3.64 17.00
N ASP A 213 -10.47 3.15 16.68
CA ASP A 213 -11.17 2.16 17.51
C ASP A 213 -10.40 0.83 17.58
N PHE A 214 -9.82 0.36 16.47
CA PHE A 214 -8.91 -0.79 16.49
C PHE A 214 -7.67 -0.53 17.34
N GLN A 215 -7.06 0.67 17.24
CA GLN A 215 -5.90 1.04 18.06
C GLN A 215 -6.23 0.98 19.55
N ARG A 216 -7.37 1.55 19.95
CA ARG A 216 -7.87 1.54 21.33
C ARG A 216 -8.18 0.12 21.83
N ALA A 217 -8.62 -0.75 20.93
CA ALA A 217 -8.84 -2.16 21.21
C ALA A 217 -7.53 -3.00 21.25
N GLY A 218 -6.38 -2.40 20.94
CA GLY A 218 -5.05 -3.00 21.08
C GLY A 218 -4.39 -3.45 19.78
N ALA A 219 -4.98 -3.18 18.62
CA ALA A 219 -4.33 -3.44 17.33
C ALA A 219 -3.12 -2.52 17.12
N GLU A 220 -2.11 -3.01 16.39
CA GLU A 220 -1.02 -2.15 15.91
C GLU A 220 -1.49 -1.38 14.68
N VAL A 221 -1.67 -0.07 14.80
CA VAL A 221 -2.23 0.78 13.74
C VAL A 221 -1.19 1.76 13.23
N PHE A 222 -1.08 1.91 11.92
CA PHE A 222 -0.20 2.91 11.32
C PHE A 222 -0.73 3.43 9.97
N ASP A 223 -0.28 4.62 9.60
CA ASP A 223 -0.53 5.23 8.30
C ASP A 223 0.57 4.86 7.31
N TYR A 224 0.17 4.44 6.11
CA TYR A 224 1.09 4.00 5.05
C TYR A 224 1.28 5.03 3.94
N GLY A 225 1.34 6.31 4.32
CA GLY A 225 1.84 7.38 3.46
C GLY A 225 0.88 7.85 2.38
N ASN A 226 -0.43 7.71 2.60
CA ASN A 226 -1.47 8.19 1.68
C ASN A 226 -2.20 9.45 2.19
N ASN A 227 -1.77 10.01 3.33
CA ASN A 227 -2.31 11.23 3.92
C ASN A 227 -3.74 11.12 4.49
N ILE A 228 -4.27 9.90 4.70
CA ILE A 228 -5.64 9.69 5.17
C ILE A 228 -5.91 10.36 6.53
N ARG A 229 -4.93 10.35 7.44
CA ARG A 229 -5.03 11.02 8.75
C ARG A 229 -5.25 12.52 8.61
N GLN A 230 -4.56 13.18 7.69
CA GLN A 230 -4.72 14.62 7.47
C GLN A 230 -6.10 14.93 6.87
N GLN A 231 -6.60 14.08 5.96
CA GLN A 231 -7.94 14.23 5.41
C GLN A 231 -9.00 14.14 6.51
N ALA A 232 -8.91 13.11 7.37
CA ALA A 232 -9.82 12.94 8.50
C ALA A 232 -9.71 14.09 9.51
N TYR A 233 -8.50 14.55 9.83
CA TYR A 233 -8.27 15.69 10.72
C TYR A 233 -8.90 16.98 10.18
N ASN A 234 -8.71 17.26 8.88
CA ASN A 234 -9.33 18.40 8.21
C ASN A 234 -10.86 18.32 8.22
N HIS A 235 -11.41 17.13 8.44
CA HIS A 235 -12.83 16.83 8.48
C HIS A 235 -13.37 16.54 9.89
N GLY A 236 -12.63 16.92 10.94
CA GLY A 236 -13.12 16.94 12.32
C GLY A 236 -12.66 15.79 13.22
N VAL A 237 -11.89 14.83 12.72
CA VAL A 237 -11.30 13.74 13.53
C VAL A 237 -10.02 14.25 14.19
N MET A 238 -10.17 14.97 15.30
CA MET A 238 -9.07 15.74 15.94
C MET A 238 -7.92 14.86 16.47
N ASP A 239 -8.20 13.59 16.74
CA ASP A 239 -7.29 12.55 17.21
C ASP A 239 -6.75 11.66 16.08
N ALA A 240 -6.99 12.02 14.80
CA ALA A 240 -6.53 11.24 13.64
C ALA A 240 -5.01 10.95 13.60
N PHE A 241 -4.19 11.72 14.35
CA PHE A 241 -2.75 11.53 14.44
C PHE A 241 -2.28 10.69 15.64
N GLU A 242 -3.19 10.08 16.41
CA GLU A 242 -2.83 9.18 17.53
C GLU A 242 -2.09 7.92 17.08
N PHE A 243 -2.27 7.47 15.83
CA PHE A 243 -1.42 6.45 15.23
C PHE A 243 -0.32 7.05 14.33
N PRO A 244 0.90 6.50 14.36
CA PRO A 244 2.05 7.05 13.67
C PRO A 244 2.02 6.77 12.16
N GLY A 245 2.88 7.48 11.42
CA GLY A 245 3.22 7.07 10.06
C GLY A 245 4.25 5.94 10.08
N PHE A 246 4.25 5.09 9.05
CA PHE A 246 5.17 3.94 8.97
C PHE A 246 6.66 4.34 8.96
N VAL A 247 7.01 5.52 8.43
CA VAL A 247 8.40 5.98 8.39
C VAL A 247 8.97 6.20 9.79
N PRO A 248 8.41 7.10 10.63
CA PRO A 248 8.91 7.27 11.99
C PRO A 248 8.80 6.00 12.83
N ALA A 249 7.79 5.16 12.59
CA ALA A 249 7.56 3.95 13.38
C ALA A 249 8.54 2.80 13.05
N TYR A 250 8.84 2.58 11.75
CA TYR A 250 9.46 1.34 11.29
C TYR A 250 10.66 1.54 10.37
N ILE A 251 10.59 2.49 9.44
CA ILE A 251 11.54 2.57 8.31
C ILE A 251 12.70 3.55 8.54
N ARG A 252 12.54 4.55 9.40
CA ARG A 252 13.58 5.58 9.64
C ARG A 252 14.96 5.00 10.00
N PRO A 253 15.09 3.92 10.81
CA PRO A 253 16.40 3.31 11.06
C PRO A 253 17.11 2.86 9.78
N LEU A 254 16.38 2.27 8.82
CA LEU A 254 16.95 1.87 7.51
C LEU A 254 17.45 3.09 6.73
N PHE A 255 16.69 4.18 6.75
CA PHE A 255 17.12 5.43 6.12
C PHE A 255 18.39 6.02 6.73
N CYS A 256 18.61 5.84 8.04
CA CYS A 256 19.85 6.29 8.70
C CYS A 256 21.09 5.51 8.24
N GLU A 257 20.91 4.29 7.72
CA GLU A 257 21.96 3.49 7.08
C GLU A 257 22.10 3.76 5.58
N GLY A 258 21.32 4.72 5.05
CA GLY A 258 21.26 5.01 3.61
C GLY A 258 20.48 3.98 2.80
N LYS A 259 19.81 3.01 3.46
CA LYS A 259 18.96 2.04 2.77
C LYS A 259 17.71 2.72 2.22
N GLY A 260 17.25 2.26 1.08
CA GLY A 260 16.05 2.77 0.45
C GLY A 260 15.65 1.94 -0.76
N PRO A 261 14.59 2.31 -1.49
CA PRO A 261 14.02 1.53 -2.58
C PRO A 261 14.86 1.52 -3.87
N PHE A 262 16.13 1.11 -3.74
CA PHE A 262 17.08 0.93 -4.83
C PHE A 262 16.60 -0.18 -5.77
N ARG A 263 16.78 0.05 -7.08
CA ARG A 263 16.21 -0.78 -8.13
C ARG A 263 17.06 -0.72 -9.40
N TRP A 264 16.96 -1.75 -10.21
CA TRP A 264 17.50 -1.80 -11.56
C TRP A 264 16.55 -2.50 -12.52
N VAL A 265 16.78 -2.28 -13.82
CA VAL A 265 15.94 -2.76 -14.92
C VAL A 265 16.86 -3.34 -16.01
N ALA A 266 16.55 -4.54 -16.48
CA ALA A 266 17.24 -5.17 -17.59
C ALA A 266 16.67 -4.65 -18.92
N LEU A 267 17.43 -3.78 -19.61
CA LEU A 267 17.01 -3.19 -20.89
C LEU A 267 16.96 -4.21 -22.05
N SER A 268 17.59 -5.37 -21.88
CA SER A 268 17.49 -6.52 -22.80
C SER A 268 16.08 -7.07 -22.91
N GLY A 269 15.28 -6.94 -21.84
CA GLY A 269 14.00 -7.64 -21.68
C GLY A 269 14.13 -9.09 -21.21
N ASP A 270 15.35 -9.61 -20.97
CA ASP A 270 15.59 -11.00 -20.58
C ASP A 270 15.55 -11.16 -19.04
N PRO A 271 14.67 -12.01 -18.48
CA PRO A 271 14.63 -12.32 -17.05
C PRO A 271 15.94 -12.86 -16.48
N GLU A 272 16.74 -13.57 -17.27
CA GLU A 272 18.01 -14.16 -16.80
C GLU A 272 19.04 -13.09 -16.41
N ASP A 273 18.96 -11.89 -16.97
CA ASP A 273 19.79 -10.77 -16.54
C ASP A 273 19.48 -10.40 -15.07
N ILE A 274 18.20 -10.39 -14.69
CA ILE A 274 17.81 -10.14 -13.29
C ILE A 274 18.30 -11.27 -12.39
N TYR A 275 18.13 -12.54 -12.78
CA TYR A 275 18.59 -13.65 -11.95
C TYR A 275 20.11 -13.69 -11.83
N THR A 276 20.83 -13.22 -12.85
CA THR A 276 22.28 -13.07 -12.80
C THR A 276 22.68 -11.97 -11.81
N THR A 277 21.99 -10.82 -11.83
CA THR A 277 22.22 -9.76 -10.83
C THR A 277 21.82 -10.19 -9.41
N ASP A 278 20.74 -10.96 -9.24
CA ASP A 278 20.33 -11.50 -7.93
C ASP A 278 21.46 -12.37 -7.34
N ARG A 279 22.08 -13.25 -8.14
CA ARG A 279 23.22 -14.08 -7.71
C ARG A 279 24.44 -13.24 -7.36
N ALA A 280 24.79 -12.27 -8.21
CA ALA A 280 25.95 -11.40 -7.97
C ALA A 280 25.81 -10.62 -6.65
N ILE A 281 24.61 -10.12 -6.33
CA ILE A 281 24.36 -9.44 -5.05
C ILE A 281 24.51 -10.41 -3.87
N MET A 282 23.99 -11.64 -3.98
CA MET A 282 24.16 -12.64 -2.92
C MET A 282 25.63 -13.03 -2.71
N GLU A 283 26.45 -13.04 -3.77
CA GLU A 283 27.90 -13.29 -3.71
C GLU A 283 28.67 -12.11 -3.10
N LEU A 284 28.26 -10.88 -3.36
CA LEU A 284 28.87 -9.67 -2.79
C LEU A 284 28.59 -9.52 -1.29
N PHE A 285 27.42 -9.97 -0.84
CA PHE A 285 26.97 -9.85 0.56
C PHE A 285 26.62 -11.23 1.13
N PRO A 286 27.59 -12.14 1.29
CA PRO A 286 27.32 -13.54 1.67
C PRO A 286 26.76 -13.70 3.09
N GLU A 287 27.04 -12.73 3.97
CA GLU A 287 26.63 -12.75 5.39
C GLU A 287 25.24 -12.13 5.64
N ASP A 288 24.65 -11.44 4.67
CA ASP A 288 23.34 -10.81 4.82
C ASP A 288 22.20 -11.81 4.55
N ALA A 289 21.86 -12.59 5.57
CA ALA A 289 20.80 -13.58 5.50
C ALA A 289 19.41 -12.97 5.16
N HIS A 290 19.15 -11.72 5.53
CA HIS A 290 17.87 -11.06 5.26
C HIS A 290 17.76 -10.67 3.79
N LEU A 291 18.83 -10.09 3.23
CA LEU A 291 18.96 -9.80 1.80
C LEU A 291 18.81 -11.07 0.95
N HIS A 292 19.46 -12.17 1.37
CA HIS A 292 19.33 -13.46 0.69
C HIS A 292 17.90 -14.00 0.73
N ARG A 293 17.23 -13.88 1.89
CA ARG A 293 15.81 -14.25 2.02
C ARG A 293 14.94 -13.41 1.09
N TRP A 294 15.15 -12.10 1.06
CA TRP A 294 14.44 -11.18 0.16
C TRP A 294 14.58 -11.62 -1.30
N LEU A 295 15.82 -11.82 -1.80
CA LEU A 295 16.06 -12.17 -3.21
C LEU A 295 15.49 -13.54 -3.59
N LYS A 296 15.56 -14.54 -2.69
CA LYS A 296 14.92 -15.85 -2.90
C LYS A 296 13.40 -15.71 -3.05
N LEU A 297 12.75 -15.04 -2.10
CA LEU A 297 11.31 -14.81 -2.16
C LEU A 297 10.92 -13.97 -3.37
N ALA A 298 11.71 -12.95 -3.71
CA ALA A 298 11.47 -12.08 -4.86
C ALA A 298 11.59 -12.85 -6.19
N ARG A 299 12.45 -13.87 -6.26
CA ARG A 299 12.53 -14.78 -7.42
C ARG A 299 11.35 -15.76 -7.47
N GLU A 300 10.95 -16.31 -6.33
CA GLU A 300 9.89 -17.32 -6.25
C GLU A 300 8.49 -16.74 -6.44
N LYS A 301 8.25 -15.53 -5.92
CA LYS A 301 6.89 -15.01 -5.76
C LYS A 301 6.58 -13.76 -6.57
N VAL A 302 7.56 -13.05 -7.12
CA VAL A 302 7.32 -11.75 -7.76
C VAL A 302 7.38 -11.90 -9.28
N PRO A 303 6.23 -11.79 -9.98
CA PRO A 303 6.22 -11.80 -11.43
C PRO A 303 6.73 -10.48 -11.99
N PHE A 304 7.46 -10.57 -13.11
CA PHE A 304 7.91 -9.40 -13.84
C PHE A 304 6.73 -8.71 -14.57
N GLN A 305 6.81 -7.38 -14.68
CA GLN A 305 5.82 -6.55 -15.36
C GLN A 305 6.53 -5.62 -16.35
N GLY A 306 6.41 -5.91 -17.65
CA GLY A 306 7.17 -5.20 -18.68
C GLY A 306 8.64 -5.66 -18.69
N LEU A 307 9.59 -4.73 -18.74
CA LEU A 307 11.01 -5.07 -18.64
C LEU A 307 11.30 -5.73 -17.28
N PRO A 308 12.05 -6.83 -17.23
CA PRO A 308 12.49 -7.44 -15.98
C PRO A 308 13.22 -6.43 -15.12
N ALA A 309 12.83 -6.36 -13.85
CA ALA A 309 13.34 -5.40 -12.91
C ALA A 309 13.36 -6.01 -11.52
N ARG A 310 14.22 -5.47 -10.66
CA ARG A 310 14.34 -5.89 -9.26
C ARG A 310 14.39 -4.67 -8.36
N ILE A 311 13.65 -4.75 -7.26
CA ILE A 311 13.82 -3.88 -6.09
C ILE A 311 14.71 -4.62 -5.09
N CYS A 312 15.68 -3.91 -4.51
CA CYS A 312 16.57 -4.44 -3.49
C CYS A 312 17.10 -3.27 -2.64
N TRP A 313 16.75 -3.22 -1.36
CA TRP A 313 17.20 -2.15 -0.46
C TRP A 313 18.66 -2.36 -0.07
N LEU A 314 19.51 -1.49 -0.60
CA LEU A 314 20.94 -1.42 -0.32
C LEU A 314 21.27 -0.06 0.30
N GLY A 315 22.20 -0.06 1.24
CA GLY A 315 22.61 1.08 2.06
C GLY A 315 23.81 1.83 1.50
N TYR A 316 24.35 2.75 2.29
CA TYR A 316 25.54 3.49 1.89
C TYR A 316 26.76 2.56 1.78
N GLY A 317 27.33 2.44 0.58
CA GLY A 317 28.54 1.68 0.29
C GLY A 317 28.30 0.26 -0.23
N GLU A 318 27.07 -0.26 -0.05
CA GLU A 318 26.57 -1.46 -0.71
C GLU A 318 26.23 -1.17 -2.19
#